data_AF-A0A6A5SGU5-F1
#
_entry.id   AF-A0A6A5SGU5-F1
#
_cell.length_a   1.000
_cell.length_b   1.000
_cell.length_c   1.000
_cell.angle_alpha   90.00
_cell.angle_beta   90.00
_cell.angle_gamma   90.00
#
_symmetry.space_group_name_H-M   'P 1'
#
loop_
_entity.id
_entity.type
_entity.pdbx_description
1 polymer ?
#
loop_
_entity_poly.entity_id
_entity_poly.type
_entity_poly.pdbx_seq_one_letter_code
_entity_poly.pdbx_strand_id
1 'polypeptide(L)' 'NPAATVATQMQATFKKIRFALIVGIRGGVPSAETDVRLGDVVVSQPRGTFAGVVQYDIGKTTASGFEWTGALN' A
#
# COMPACT_ATOMS: atom_id res chain seq x y z
N ASN A 1 -12.51 0.79 6.21
CA ASN A 1 -11.44 1.70 5.72
C ASN A 1 -12.10 2.86 4.99
N PRO A 2 -12.26 4.04 5.60
CA PRO A 2 -12.97 5.18 5.01
C PRO A 2 -12.36 5.66 3.69
N ALA A 3 -11.04 5.57 3.52
CA ALA A 3 -10.37 5.95 2.28
C ALA A 3 -10.78 5.03 1.10
N ALA A 4 -10.89 3.73 1.34
CA ALA A 4 -11.34 2.77 0.32
C ALA A 4 -12.80 3.01 -0.10
N THR A 5 -13.69 3.31 0.85
CA THR A 5 -15.09 3.63 0.57
C THR A 5 -15.21 4.88 -0.31
N VAL A 6 -14.46 5.93 0.00
CA VAL A 6 -14.45 7.17 -0.79
C VAL A 6 -13.85 6.94 -2.17
N ALA A 7 -12.75 6.19 -2.29
CA ALA A 7 -12.15 5.86 -3.58
C ALA A 7 -13.15 5.15 -4.52
N THR A 8 -13.89 4.15 -4.00
CA THR A 8 -14.93 3.45 -4.74
C THR A 8 -16.05 4.40 -5.19
N GLN A 9 -16.50 5.30 -4.32
CA GLN A 9 -17.51 6.30 -4.67
C GLN A 9 -17.01 7.28 -5.74
N MET A 10 -15.77 7.76 -5.64
CA MET A 10 -15.17 8.66 -6.63
C MET A 10 -15.08 8.02 -8.02
N GLN A 11 -14.67 6.75 -8.10
CA GLN A 11 -14.66 5.99 -9.35
C GLN A 11 -16.09 5.77 -9.90
N ALA A 12 -17.07 5.57 -9.01
CA ALA A 12 -18.46 5.41 -9.39
C ALA A 12 -19.05 6.71 -9.97
N THR A 13 -18.79 7.85 -9.34
CA THR A 13 -19.33 9.16 -9.73
C THR A 13 -18.61 9.78 -10.93
N PHE A 14 -17.28 9.70 -10.98
CA PHE A 14 -16.48 10.40 -11.98
C PHE A 14 -15.82 9.42 -12.95
N LYS A 15 -16.56 9.06 -14.02
CA LYS A 15 -16.12 8.07 -15.03
C LYS A 15 -14.89 8.46 -15.86
N LYS A 16 -14.41 9.70 -15.75
CA LYS A 16 -13.22 10.19 -16.48
C LYS A 16 -11.94 10.20 -15.65
N ILE A 17 -11.96 9.74 -14.40
CA ILE A 17 -10.74 9.55 -13.60
C ILE A 17 -9.91 8.44 -14.26
N ARG A 18 -8.64 8.73 -14.58
CA ARG A 18 -7.71 7.78 -15.21
C ARG A 18 -6.68 7.21 -14.24
N PHE A 19 -6.31 8.00 -13.23
CA PHE A 19 -5.29 7.66 -12.25
C PHE A 19 -5.70 8.22 -10.90
N ALA A 20 -5.34 7.52 -9.82
CA ALA A 20 -5.48 7.98 -8.45
C ALA A 20 -4.14 7.79 -7.75
N LEU A 21 -3.75 8.77 -6.92
CA LEU A 21 -2.54 8.72 -6.11
C LEU A 21 -2.93 8.78 -4.64
N ILE A 22 -2.46 7.81 -3.86
CA ILE A 22 -2.62 7.81 -2.41
C ILE A 22 -1.31 8.33 -1.82
N VAL A 23 -1.36 9.49 -1.15
CA VAL A 23 -0.22 10.12 -0.49
C VAL A 23 -0.45 10.12 1.01
N GLY A 24 0.59 9.82 1.77
CA GLY A 24 0.56 9.90 3.23
C GLY A 24 1.97 9.93 3.80
N ILE A 25 2.07 10.34 5.06
CA ILE A 25 3.32 10.24 5.81
C ILE A 25 3.45 8.83 6.38
N ARG A 26 4.68 8.30 6.42
CA ARG A 26 4.99 7.02 7.06
C ARG A 26 6.35 7.11 7.77
N GLY A 27 6.54 6.25 8.77
CA GLY A 27 7.86 6.00 9.33
C GLY A 27 8.70 5.13 8.39
N GLY A 28 9.97 5.46 8.23
CA GLY A 28 10.95 4.62 7.55
C GLY A 28 11.65 3.68 8.53
N VAL A 29 12.10 2.51 8.05
CA VAL A 29 12.96 1.58 8.80
C VAL A 29 14.28 1.48 8.04
N PRO A 30 15.32 2.23 8.44
CA PRO A 30 16.62 2.19 7.79
C PRO A 30 17.29 0.81 8.00
N SER A 31 17.98 0.31 6.98
CA SER A 31 18.84 -0.88 7.04
C SER A 31 20.17 -0.64 6.32
N ALA A 32 21.12 -1.58 6.41
CA ALA A 32 22.38 -1.46 5.68
C ALA A 32 22.19 -1.49 4.15
N GLU A 33 21.13 -2.14 3.70
CA GLU A 33 20.76 -2.29 2.29
C GLU A 33 19.83 -1.17 1.81
N THR A 34 19.11 -0.49 2.72
CA THR A 34 18.17 0.59 2.39
C THR A 34 18.31 1.74 3.39
N ASP A 35 19.01 2.80 2.97
CA ASP A 35 19.15 4.03 3.75
C ASP A 35 17.94 4.94 3.53
N VAL A 36 16.98 4.91 4.46
CA VAL A 36 15.78 5.78 4.45
C VAL A 36 15.96 6.90 5.46
N ARG A 37 15.79 8.15 5.03
CA ARG A 37 16.00 9.35 5.84
C ARG A 37 14.77 10.23 5.90
N LEU A 38 14.73 11.09 6.93
CA LEU A 38 13.66 12.08 7.06
C LEU A 38 13.72 13.06 5.87
N GLY A 39 12.60 13.19 5.17
CA GLY A 39 12.49 14.01 3.96
C GLY A 39 12.52 13.20 2.67
N ASP A 40 12.83 11.90 2.73
CA ASP A 40 12.76 11.03 1.56
C ASP A 40 11.31 10.83 1.10
N VAL A 41 11.11 10.84 -0.21
CA VAL A 41 9.85 10.47 -0.86
C VAL A 41 9.99 9.05 -1.37
N VAL A 42 9.20 8.14 -0.81
CA VAL A 42 9.20 6.73 -1.20
C VAL A 42 8.03 6.46 -2.14
N VAL A 43 8.30 5.84 -3.28
CA VAL A 43 7.30 5.40 -4.24
C VAL A 43 7.20 3.88 -4.18
N SER A 44 5.98 3.36 -4.01
CA SER A 44 5.73 1.92 -3.98
C SER A 44 6.13 1.27 -5.30
N GLN A 45 7.01 0.27 -5.25
CA GLN A 45 7.41 -0.50 -6.42
C GLN A 45 6.66 -1.84 -6.43
N PRO A 46 5.82 -2.13 -7.44
CA PRO A 46 5.12 -3.41 -7.52
C PRO A 46 6.14 -4.55 -7.71
N ARG A 47 5.93 -5.66 -7.00
CA ARG A 47 6.77 -6.88 -7.12
C ARG A 47 5.87 -8.10 -7.10
N GLY A 48 5.83 -8.85 -8.19
CA GLY A 48 4.96 -10.02 -8.34
C GLY A 48 3.48 -9.66 -8.24
N THR A 49 2.76 -10.27 -7.30
CA THR A 49 1.34 -10.02 -7.04
C THR A 49 1.07 -8.83 -6.11
N PHE A 50 2.11 -8.18 -5.57
CA PHE A 50 1.95 -7.05 -4.65
C PHE A 50 1.98 -5.73 -5.43
N ALA A 51 0.95 -4.90 -5.22
CA ALA A 51 0.83 -3.56 -5.81
C ALA A 51 1.84 -2.53 -5.26
N GLY A 52 2.88 -2.97 -4.55
CA GLY A 52 3.95 -2.15 -3.98
C GLY A 52 3.65 -1.57 -2.60
N VAL A 53 2.41 -1.71 -2.10
CA VAL A 53 2.05 -1.42 -0.70
C VAL A 53 1.42 -2.68 -0.11
N VAL A 54 2.10 -3.25 0.88
CA VAL A 54 1.59 -4.39 1.66
C VAL A 54 1.05 -3.86 2.98
N GLN A 55 -0.21 -4.16 3.29
CA GLN A 55 -0.78 -3.84 4.59
C GLN A 55 -0.32 -4.89 5.60
N TYR A 56 0.59 -4.50 6.48
CA TYR A 56 1.26 -5.44 7.40
C TYR A 56 0.29 -6.13 8.39
N ASP A 57 -0.86 -5.51 8.63
CA ASP A 57 -1.89 -5.94 9.58
C ASP A 57 -2.97 -6.85 8.97
N ILE A 58 -2.86 -7.20 7.67
CA ILE A 58 -3.73 -8.18 6.99
C ILE A 58 -2.85 -9.35 6.55
N GLY A 59 -2.39 -10.13 7.53
CA GLY A 59 -1.88 -11.47 7.28
C GLY A 59 -2.61 -12.47 8.15
N LYS A 60 -2.82 -13.66 7.60
CA LYS A 60 -3.39 -14.79 8.35
C LYS A 60 -2.24 -15.65 8.87
N THR A 61 -2.20 -15.86 10.17
CA THR A 61 -1.40 -16.94 10.75
C THR A 61 -2.09 -18.27 10.44
N THR A 62 -1.51 -19.08 9.56
CA THR A 62 -1.93 -20.44 9.27
C THR A 62 -1.03 -21.43 10.02
N ALA A 63 -1.43 -22.71 10.09
CA ALA A 63 -0.63 -23.75 10.74
C ALA A 63 0.75 -23.96 10.08
N SER A 64 0.94 -23.44 8.85
CA SER A 64 2.18 -23.51 8.07
C SER A 64 2.99 -22.20 8.04
N GLY A 65 2.54 -21.13 8.69
CA GLY A 65 3.26 -19.85 8.75
C GLY A 65 2.38 -18.62 8.62
N PHE A 66 2.99 -17.45 8.47
CA PHE A 66 2.27 -16.19 8.24
C PHE A 66 2.07 -15.96 6.74
N GLU A 67 0.81 -15.88 6.30
CA GLU A 67 0.45 -15.60 4.92
C GLU A 67 -0.01 -14.15 4.75
N TRP A 68 0.65 -13.42 3.85
CA TRP A 68 0.28 -12.06 3.45
C TRP A 68 -1.00 -12.11 2.60
N THR A 69 -2.13 -11.58 3.12
CA THR A 69 -3.43 -11.66 2.44
C THR A 69 -3.92 -10.32 1.88
N GLY A 70 -3.09 -9.27 1.88
CA GLY A 70 -3.50 -7.93 1.47
C GLY A 70 -2.65 -7.34 0.32
N ALA A 71 -3.31 -7.03 -0.80
CA ALA A 71 -2.87 -6.03 -1.76
C ALA A 71 -3.90 -4.88 -1.78
N LEU A 72 -3.43 -3.64 -1.83
CA LEU A 72 -4.31 -2.49 -2.06
C LEU A 72 -4.86 -2.56 -3.50
N ASN A 73 -6.19 -2.62 -3.62
CA ASN A 73 -6.94 -2.30 -4.83
C ASN A 73 -7.25 -0.80 -4.88
#